data_AF-A0A5E4HMA3-F1
#
_entry.id   AF-A0A5E4HMA3-F1
#
_cell.length_a   1.000
_cell.length_b   1.000
_cell.length_c   1.000
_cell.angle_alpha   90.00
_cell.angle_beta   90.00
_cell.angle_gamma   90.00
#
_symmetry.space_group_name_H-M   'P 1'
#
loop_
_entity.id
_entity.type
_entity.pdbx_description
1 polymer ?
#
loop_
_entity_poly.entity_id
_entity_poly.type
_entity_poly.pdbx_seq_one_letter_code
_entity_poly.pdbx_strand_id
1 'polypeptide(L)'
;MIFFNNFQEKIRNILKKIGKGNASESNMASLCELLDDHQNLIPEAIGALNDILTKGNIKAFNSAILAYNRMAQNHIGVTHYQVDALVSCMRDRKNDLHENSMLKILEILSKIAPKYPERMKIAVPELLIALESTNTKSRELSYFMLSILAATHHEFFKDRSKEIIRVLNGLNVDERIYAIKLTRQLAEKEYAIVADTYDLLEDLRLNHPDSNLRSEAGFAMDKLKEVAKQKPSQAVTPSIKKKQNPRHLIKKRAEMSDNLFSELSELMAPDKKEIKAILEGMNLKHLIVCK
;
A
#
# COMPACT_ATOMS: atom_id res chain seq x y z
N MET A 1 -36.13 -13.93 -15.68
CA MET A 1 -35.96 -12.51 -15.26
C MET A 1 -36.44 -12.20 -13.84
N ILE A 2 -37.42 -12.90 -13.27
CA ILE A 2 -38.00 -12.56 -11.95
C ILE A 2 -37.02 -12.79 -10.77
N PHE A 3 -36.17 -13.81 -10.82
CA PHE A 3 -35.20 -14.12 -9.74
C PHE A 3 -34.04 -13.11 -9.64
N PHE A 4 -33.55 -12.60 -10.76
CA PHE A 4 -32.40 -11.68 -10.79
C PHE A 4 -32.69 -10.34 -10.10
N ASN A 5 -33.93 -9.85 -10.23
CA ASN A 5 -34.39 -8.61 -9.59
C ASN A 5 -34.38 -8.71 -8.05
N ASN A 6 -34.58 -9.91 -7.49
CA ASN A 6 -34.61 -10.11 -6.04
C ASN A 6 -33.21 -9.94 -5.40
N PHE A 7 -32.16 -10.45 -6.04
CA PHE A 7 -30.79 -10.34 -5.52
C PHE A 7 -30.26 -8.90 -5.55
N GLN A 8 -30.51 -8.18 -6.65
CA GLN A 8 -30.19 -6.76 -6.75
C GLN A 8 -30.88 -5.94 -5.66
N GLU A 9 -32.15 -6.21 -5.40
CA GLU A 9 -32.89 -5.51 -4.36
C GLU A 9 -32.35 -5.80 -2.96
N LYS A 10 -31.97 -7.06 -2.67
CA LYS A 10 -31.30 -7.43 -1.42
C LYS A 10 -29.98 -6.68 -1.23
N ILE A 11 -29.12 -6.66 -2.25
CA ILE A 11 -27.85 -5.92 -2.22
C ILE A 11 -28.11 -4.43 -1.97
N ARG A 12 -29.02 -3.81 -2.71
CA ARG A 12 -29.39 -2.38 -2.53
C ARG A 12 -29.92 -2.10 -1.13
N ASN A 13 -30.70 -3.01 -0.55
CA ASN A 13 -31.21 -2.86 0.81
C ASN A 13 -30.09 -2.92 1.86
N ILE A 14 -29.10 -3.79 1.66
CA ILE A 14 -27.90 -3.82 2.51
C ILE A 14 -27.10 -2.52 2.34
N LEU A 15 -26.81 -2.09 1.11
CA LEU A 15 -26.08 -0.85 0.82
C LEU A 15 -26.78 0.38 1.41
N LYS A 16 -28.12 0.44 1.38
CA LYS A 16 -28.90 1.49 2.07
C LYS A 16 -28.70 1.47 3.59
N LYS A 17 -28.61 0.30 4.22
CA LYS A 17 -28.31 0.19 5.67
C LYS A 17 -26.89 0.67 5.97
N ILE A 18 -25.94 0.34 5.09
CA ILE A 18 -24.54 0.81 5.19
C ILE A 18 -24.52 2.34 5.08
N GLY A 19 -25.19 2.92 4.08
CA GLY A 19 -25.26 4.37 3.88
C GLY A 19 -25.93 5.13 5.02
N LYS A 20 -26.74 4.45 5.84
CA LYS A 20 -27.32 5.00 7.08
C LYS A 20 -26.46 4.76 8.33
N GLY A 21 -25.39 3.98 8.23
CA GLY A 21 -24.53 3.59 9.36
C GLY A 21 -25.16 2.58 10.32
N ASN A 22 -26.18 1.83 9.86
CA ASN A 22 -26.95 0.88 10.68
C ASN A 22 -26.74 -0.58 10.24
N ALA A 23 -25.69 -0.85 9.47
CA ALA A 23 -25.42 -2.19 8.99
C ALA A 23 -24.63 -3.01 10.03
N SER A 24 -25.11 -4.21 10.32
CA SER A 24 -24.46 -5.18 11.20
C SER A 24 -23.40 -6.00 10.47
N GLU A 25 -22.59 -6.77 11.21
CA GLU A 25 -21.68 -7.75 10.61
C GLU A 25 -22.41 -8.80 9.77
N SER A 26 -23.61 -9.23 10.20
CA SER A 26 -24.43 -10.14 9.40
C SER A 26 -24.87 -9.53 8.08
N ASN A 27 -25.08 -8.20 8.01
CA ASN A 27 -25.33 -7.55 6.72
C ASN A 27 -24.11 -7.60 5.81
N MET A 28 -22.89 -7.48 6.35
CA MET A 28 -21.66 -7.58 5.56
C MET A 28 -21.43 -9.02 5.06
N ALA A 29 -21.67 -10.01 5.92
CA ALA A 29 -21.59 -11.42 5.54
C ALA A 29 -22.57 -11.75 4.40
N SER A 30 -23.84 -11.37 4.55
CA SER A 30 -24.85 -11.56 3.50
C SER A 30 -24.53 -10.78 2.23
N LEU A 31 -23.90 -9.61 2.32
CA LEU A 31 -23.45 -8.87 1.13
C LEU A 31 -22.39 -9.68 0.37
N CYS A 32 -21.37 -10.20 1.07
CA CYS A 32 -20.33 -11.02 0.44
C CYS A 32 -20.90 -12.30 -0.17
N GLU A 33 -21.76 -13.03 0.55
CA GLU A 33 -22.42 -14.23 0.02
C GLU A 33 -23.19 -13.94 -1.29
N LEU A 34 -23.98 -12.85 -1.31
CA LEU A 34 -24.70 -12.45 -2.50
C LEU A 34 -23.79 -12.06 -3.67
N LEU A 35 -22.60 -11.50 -3.39
CA LEU A 35 -21.62 -11.12 -4.39
C LEU A 35 -20.77 -12.30 -4.88
N ASP A 36 -20.54 -13.30 -4.04
CA ASP A 36 -19.95 -14.59 -4.41
C ASP A 36 -20.86 -15.33 -5.42
N ASP A 37 -22.17 -15.38 -5.14
CA ASP A 37 -23.16 -16.00 -6.01
C ASP A 37 -23.45 -15.19 -7.30
N HIS A 38 -23.28 -13.87 -7.24
CA HIS A 38 -23.62 -12.95 -8.33
C HIS A 38 -22.52 -11.91 -8.60
N GLN A 39 -21.35 -12.38 -9.04
CA GLN A 39 -20.15 -11.55 -9.27
C GLN A 39 -20.38 -10.37 -10.23
N ASN A 40 -21.34 -10.46 -11.14
CA ASN A 40 -21.72 -9.38 -12.04
C ASN A 40 -22.30 -8.15 -11.32
N LEU A 41 -22.67 -8.26 -10.04
CA LEU A 41 -23.18 -7.17 -9.21
C LEU A 41 -22.09 -6.48 -8.37
N ILE A 42 -20.86 -7.02 -8.36
CA ILE A 42 -19.73 -6.43 -7.61
C ILE A 42 -19.47 -4.98 -8.02
N PRO A 43 -19.45 -4.60 -9.32
CA PRO A 43 -19.19 -3.20 -9.70
C PRO A 43 -20.23 -2.21 -9.15
N GLU A 44 -21.52 -2.59 -9.14
CA GLU A 44 -22.60 -1.76 -8.57
C GLU A 44 -22.41 -1.59 -7.05
N ALA A 45 -22.10 -2.68 -6.34
CA ALA A 45 -21.86 -2.63 -4.90
C ALA A 45 -20.64 -1.77 -4.54
N ILE A 46 -19.55 -1.91 -5.28
CA ILE A 46 -18.34 -1.09 -5.11
C ILE A 46 -18.64 0.39 -5.38
N GLY A 47 -19.37 0.71 -6.45
CA GLY A 47 -19.74 2.10 -6.76
C GLY A 47 -20.53 2.75 -5.61
N ALA A 48 -21.51 2.04 -5.08
CA ALA A 48 -22.30 2.51 -3.94
C ALA A 48 -21.46 2.68 -2.66
N LEU A 49 -20.55 1.74 -2.38
CA LEU A 49 -19.67 1.83 -1.22
C LEU A 49 -18.69 3.01 -1.33
N ASN A 50 -18.17 3.32 -2.53
CA ASN A 50 -17.33 4.49 -2.76
C ASN A 50 -18.08 5.81 -2.52
N ASP A 51 -19.33 5.88 -2.99
CA ASP A 51 -20.20 7.03 -2.71
C ASP A 51 -20.41 7.21 -1.20
N ILE A 52 -20.54 6.12 -0.45
CA ILE A 52 -20.68 6.17 1.01
C ILE A 52 -19.36 6.58 1.68
N LEU A 53 -18.21 6.08 1.24
CA LEU A 53 -16.91 6.48 1.79
C LEU A 53 -16.65 7.98 1.62
N THR A 54 -16.98 8.51 0.44
CA THR A 54 -16.72 9.91 0.09
C THR A 54 -17.74 10.86 0.73
N LYS A 55 -19.03 10.56 0.64
CA LYS A 55 -20.12 11.49 1.03
C LYS A 55 -20.80 11.15 2.36
N GLY A 56 -20.59 9.94 2.88
CA GLY A 56 -21.26 9.46 4.09
C GLY A 56 -20.78 10.14 5.36
N ASN A 57 -21.65 10.17 6.37
CA ASN A 57 -21.25 10.54 7.73
C ASN A 57 -20.31 9.47 8.34
N ILE A 58 -19.72 9.75 9.51
CA ILE A 58 -18.72 8.85 10.12
C ILE A 58 -19.26 7.43 10.41
N LYS A 59 -20.56 7.29 10.73
CA LYS A 59 -21.17 5.97 10.96
C LYS A 59 -21.28 5.18 9.66
N ALA A 60 -21.78 5.83 8.61
CA ALA A 60 -21.90 5.23 7.28
C ALA A 60 -20.53 4.87 6.70
N PHE A 61 -19.55 5.77 6.86
CA PHE A 61 -18.15 5.52 6.53
C PHE A 61 -17.61 4.27 7.23
N ASN A 62 -17.76 4.16 8.56
CA ASN A 62 -17.28 3.01 9.30
C ASN A 62 -17.96 1.69 8.87
N SER A 63 -19.26 1.72 8.57
CA SER A 63 -19.96 0.56 7.99
C SER A 63 -19.42 0.19 6.60
N ALA A 64 -19.13 1.17 5.75
CA ALA A 64 -18.57 0.93 4.43
C ALA A 64 -17.15 0.35 4.49
N ILE A 65 -16.30 0.84 5.41
CA ILE A 65 -14.98 0.26 5.66
C ILE A 65 -15.08 -1.20 6.11
N LEU A 66 -16.03 -1.56 6.97
CA LEU A 66 -16.24 -2.96 7.37
C LEU A 66 -16.67 -3.82 6.16
N ALA A 67 -17.53 -3.31 5.30
CA ALA A 67 -17.92 -3.98 4.05
C ALA A 67 -16.69 -4.21 3.15
N TYR A 68 -15.87 -3.18 2.93
CA TYR A 68 -14.64 -3.30 2.15
C TYR A 68 -13.63 -4.27 2.76
N ASN A 69 -13.49 -4.32 4.08
CA ASN A 69 -12.56 -5.23 4.73
C ASN A 69 -12.95 -6.71 4.53
N ARG A 70 -14.26 -7.00 4.52
CA ARG A 70 -14.81 -8.31 4.16
C ARG A 70 -14.63 -8.59 2.67
N MET A 71 -14.98 -7.63 1.80
CA MET A 71 -14.82 -7.80 0.35
C MET A 71 -13.36 -7.98 -0.07
N ALA A 72 -12.40 -7.30 0.57
CA ALA A 72 -10.98 -7.47 0.27
C ALA A 72 -10.44 -8.86 0.63
N GLN A 73 -11.14 -9.59 1.51
CA GLN A 73 -10.82 -10.98 1.84
C GLN A 73 -11.27 -11.94 0.72
N ASN A 74 -12.48 -11.74 0.18
CA ASN A 74 -13.12 -12.68 -0.75
C ASN A 74 -12.95 -12.29 -2.23
N HIS A 75 -12.89 -11.00 -2.53
CA HIS A 75 -12.96 -10.43 -3.88
C HIS A 75 -11.81 -9.46 -4.18
N ILE A 76 -10.61 -9.80 -3.72
CA ILE A 76 -9.45 -8.90 -3.83
C ILE A 76 -9.15 -8.44 -5.27
N GLY A 77 -9.46 -9.29 -6.25
CA GLY A 77 -9.30 -9.00 -7.68
C GLY A 77 -10.17 -7.86 -8.21
N VAL A 78 -11.13 -7.37 -7.43
CA VAL A 78 -11.94 -6.19 -7.78
C VAL A 78 -11.77 -5.07 -6.75
N THR A 79 -11.50 -5.39 -5.49
CA THR A 79 -11.31 -4.35 -4.46
C THR A 79 -10.01 -3.56 -4.61
N HIS A 80 -9.00 -4.09 -5.31
CA HIS A 80 -7.75 -3.35 -5.53
C HIS A 80 -7.93 -2.06 -6.35
N TYR A 81 -9.01 -1.94 -7.12
CA TYR A 81 -9.37 -0.69 -7.81
C TYR A 81 -9.80 0.43 -6.86
N GLN A 82 -9.95 0.14 -5.56
CA GLN A 82 -10.44 1.09 -4.55
C GLN A 82 -9.34 1.72 -3.71
N VAL A 83 -8.06 1.42 -4.00
CA VAL A 83 -6.93 2.02 -3.29
C VAL A 83 -7.02 3.55 -3.32
N ASP A 84 -7.33 4.15 -4.47
CA ASP A 84 -7.46 5.61 -4.60
C ASP A 84 -8.52 6.20 -3.67
N ALA A 85 -9.70 5.57 -3.58
CA ALA A 85 -10.79 6.01 -2.73
C ALA A 85 -10.43 5.87 -1.24
N LEU A 86 -9.82 4.74 -0.86
CA LEU A 86 -9.39 4.47 0.52
C LEU A 86 -8.30 5.44 0.97
N VAL A 87 -7.30 5.69 0.11
CA VAL A 87 -6.19 6.62 0.39
C VAL A 87 -6.69 8.07 0.43
N SER A 88 -7.62 8.45 -0.45
CA SER A 88 -8.25 9.77 -0.38
C SER A 88 -8.98 9.95 0.96
N CYS A 89 -9.64 8.91 1.47
CA CYS A 89 -10.26 8.97 2.80
C CYS A 89 -9.25 9.17 3.93
N MET A 90 -8.07 8.52 3.87
CA MET A 90 -7.00 8.72 4.87
C MET A 90 -6.57 10.20 4.93
N ARG A 91 -6.49 10.85 3.77
CA ARG A 91 -6.10 12.26 3.65
C ARG A 91 -7.23 13.22 4.05
N ASP A 92 -8.37 13.09 3.40
CA ASP A 92 -9.45 14.08 3.45
C ASP A 92 -10.18 14.05 4.80
N ARG A 93 -10.20 12.90 5.46
CA ARG A 93 -10.86 12.70 6.74
C ARG A 93 -9.88 12.57 7.90
N LYS A 94 -8.62 12.98 7.74
CA LYS A 94 -7.57 12.83 8.78
C LYS A 94 -8.00 13.34 10.17
N ASN A 95 -8.77 14.43 10.22
CA ASN A 95 -9.26 15.01 11.48
C ASN A 95 -10.51 14.31 12.04
N ASP A 96 -11.28 13.63 11.18
CA ASP A 96 -12.51 12.93 11.55
C ASP A 96 -12.26 11.44 11.85
N LEU A 97 -11.17 10.89 11.33
CA LEU A 97 -10.78 9.50 11.52
C LEU A 97 -10.05 9.35 12.84
N HIS A 98 -10.71 8.71 13.80
CA HIS A 98 -10.04 8.15 14.95
C HIS A 98 -9.05 7.06 14.52
N GLU A 99 -8.04 6.78 15.35
CA GLU A 99 -7.00 5.77 15.09
C GLU A 99 -7.58 4.42 14.63
N ASN A 100 -8.71 3.99 15.19
CA ASN A 100 -9.36 2.74 14.83
C ASN A 100 -9.88 2.70 13.39
N SER A 101 -10.35 3.83 12.85
CA SER A 101 -10.83 3.90 11.46
C SER A 101 -9.66 3.91 10.48
N MET A 102 -8.57 4.58 10.83
CA MET A 102 -7.31 4.53 10.08
C MET A 102 -6.75 3.11 10.04
N LEU A 103 -6.71 2.42 11.18
CA LEU A 103 -6.25 1.04 11.26
C LEU A 103 -7.04 0.11 10.33
N LYS A 104 -8.37 0.24 10.27
CA LYS A 104 -9.20 -0.57 9.37
C LYS A 104 -8.92 -0.30 7.89
N ILE A 105 -8.60 0.94 7.51
CA ILE A 105 -8.15 1.23 6.14
C ILE A 105 -6.81 0.54 5.87
N LEU A 106 -5.85 0.64 6.80
CA LEU A 106 -4.54 -0.01 6.68
C LEU A 106 -4.66 -1.54 6.60
N GLU A 107 -5.60 -2.16 7.32
CA GLU A 107 -5.90 -3.60 7.20
C GLU A 107 -6.34 -3.96 5.79
N ILE A 108 -7.23 -3.17 5.17
CA ILE A 108 -7.66 -3.40 3.78
C ILE A 108 -6.47 -3.27 2.83
N LEU A 109 -5.70 -2.19 2.95
CA LEU A 109 -4.54 -1.92 2.11
C LEU A 109 -3.46 -3.00 2.27
N SER A 110 -3.25 -3.54 3.48
CA SER A 110 -2.29 -4.61 3.74
C SER A 110 -2.65 -5.94 3.08
N LYS A 111 -3.93 -6.16 2.77
CA LYS A 111 -4.38 -7.32 1.98
C LYS A 111 -4.10 -7.11 0.50
N ILE A 112 -4.27 -5.88 0.01
CA ILE A 112 -4.09 -5.50 -1.39
C ILE A 112 -2.60 -5.47 -1.75
N ALA A 113 -1.75 -4.84 -0.92
CA ALA A 113 -0.36 -4.56 -1.25
C ALA A 113 0.47 -5.79 -1.68
N PRO A 114 0.37 -6.98 -1.04
CA PRO A 114 1.13 -8.15 -1.48
C PRO A 114 0.70 -8.72 -2.84
N LYS A 115 -0.55 -8.45 -3.28
CA LYS A 115 -1.12 -9.01 -4.52
C LYS A 115 -1.15 -8.03 -5.68
N TYR A 116 -1.30 -6.74 -5.39
CA TYR A 116 -1.40 -5.66 -6.37
C TYR A 116 -0.52 -4.47 -5.95
N PRO A 117 0.79 -4.68 -5.74
CA PRO A 117 1.68 -3.63 -5.26
C PRO A 117 1.76 -2.45 -6.25
N GLU A 118 1.56 -2.68 -7.54
CA GLU A 118 1.55 -1.64 -8.58
C GLU A 118 0.43 -0.60 -8.39
N ARG A 119 -0.63 -0.95 -7.65
CA ARG A 119 -1.75 -0.04 -7.31
C ARG A 119 -1.45 0.86 -6.12
N MET A 120 -0.41 0.58 -5.36
CA MET A 120 -0.17 1.22 -4.07
C MET A 120 0.67 2.51 -4.15
N LYS A 121 1.08 2.96 -5.34
CA LYS A 121 1.87 4.19 -5.51
C LYS A 121 1.26 5.39 -4.78
N ILE A 122 -0.05 5.58 -4.91
CA ILE A 122 -0.77 6.70 -4.30
C ILE A 122 -0.77 6.62 -2.77
N ALA A 123 -0.65 5.41 -2.20
CA ALA A 123 -0.67 5.18 -0.75
C ALA A 123 0.65 5.53 -0.07
N VAL A 124 1.79 5.49 -0.77
CA VAL A 124 3.14 5.66 -0.19
C VAL A 124 3.25 6.88 0.74
N PRO A 125 2.78 8.09 0.37
CA PRO A 125 2.87 9.25 1.26
C PRO A 125 2.06 9.07 2.55
N GLU A 126 0.85 8.52 2.45
CA GLU A 126 -0.03 8.31 3.61
C GLU A 126 0.49 7.18 4.50
N LEU A 127 1.13 6.17 3.92
CA LEU A 127 1.80 5.09 4.66
C LEU A 127 3.03 5.62 5.42
N LEU A 128 3.81 6.52 4.84
CA LEU A 128 4.92 7.18 5.53
C LEU A 128 4.40 8.03 6.71
N ILE A 129 3.30 8.77 6.52
CA ILE A 129 2.63 9.49 7.62
C ILE A 129 2.13 8.52 8.69
N ALA A 130 1.60 7.36 8.30
CA ALA A 130 1.06 6.38 9.24
C ALA A 130 2.14 5.66 10.08
N LEU A 131 3.43 5.77 9.73
CA LEU A 131 4.53 5.38 10.62
C LEU A 131 4.58 6.24 11.89
N GLU A 132 4.06 7.48 11.84
CA GLU A 132 4.00 8.40 12.98
C GLU A 132 2.76 8.19 13.86
N SER A 133 1.94 7.19 13.54
CA SER A 133 0.77 6.83 14.34
C SER A 133 1.18 6.42 15.75
N THR A 134 0.46 6.90 16.77
CA THR A 134 0.53 6.44 18.17
C THR A 134 0.11 4.98 18.32
N ASN A 135 -0.79 4.50 17.48
CA ASN A 135 -1.17 3.09 17.41
C ASN A 135 -0.06 2.21 16.81
N THR A 136 0.49 1.29 17.60
CA THR A 136 1.56 0.38 17.18
C THR A 136 1.17 -0.47 15.96
N LYS A 137 -0.06 -0.96 15.90
CA LYS A 137 -0.50 -1.82 14.79
C LYS A 137 -0.56 -1.06 13.47
N SER A 138 -0.99 0.20 13.51
CA SER A 138 -0.96 1.07 12.33
C SER A 138 0.48 1.29 11.83
N ARG A 139 1.45 1.49 12.73
CA ARG A 139 2.88 1.62 12.37
C ARG A 139 3.39 0.34 11.70
N GLU A 140 3.12 -0.82 12.32
CA GLU A 140 3.53 -2.13 11.79
C GLU A 140 2.98 -2.40 10.39
N LEU A 141 1.67 -2.20 10.18
CA LEU A 141 1.03 -2.44 8.88
C LEU A 141 1.55 -1.48 7.81
N SER A 142 1.80 -0.22 8.20
CA SER A 142 2.36 0.78 7.29
C SER A 142 3.78 0.41 6.87
N TYR A 143 4.64 0.05 7.83
CA TYR A 143 5.99 -0.41 7.52
C TYR A 143 5.98 -1.68 6.67
N PHE A 144 5.11 -2.65 6.97
CA PHE A 144 4.96 -3.87 6.18
C PHE A 144 4.67 -3.57 4.71
N MET A 145 3.68 -2.72 4.44
CA MET A 145 3.35 -2.30 3.08
C MET A 145 4.49 -1.53 2.42
N LEU A 146 5.10 -0.57 3.12
CA LEU A 146 6.24 0.19 2.60
C LEU A 146 7.43 -0.72 2.25
N SER A 147 7.68 -1.75 3.07
CA SER A 147 8.76 -2.72 2.84
C SER A 147 8.51 -3.55 1.58
N ILE A 148 7.26 -4.01 1.36
CA ILE A 148 6.88 -4.68 0.09
C ILE A 148 7.13 -3.74 -1.09
N LEU A 149 6.68 -2.49 -1.00
CA LEU A 149 6.81 -1.53 -2.09
C LEU A 149 8.26 -1.14 -2.34
N ALA A 150 9.10 -1.04 -1.30
CA ALA A 150 10.54 -0.82 -1.48
C ALA A 150 11.21 -2.00 -2.19
N ALA A 151 10.76 -3.23 -1.94
CA ALA A 151 11.29 -4.43 -2.60
C ALA A 151 10.87 -4.52 -4.07
N THR A 152 9.60 -4.24 -4.39
CA THR A 152 9.01 -4.48 -5.73
C THR A 152 8.89 -3.24 -6.61
N HIS A 153 8.70 -2.06 -6.02
CA HIS A 153 8.43 -0.78 -6.70
C HIS A 153 9.14 0.39 -6.02
N HIS A 154 10.45 0.26 -5.78
CA HIS A 154 11.27 1.31 -5.15
C HIS A 154 11.14 2.67 -5.84
N GLU A 155 10.84 2.70 -7.14
CA GLU A 155 10.59 3.93 -7.90
C GLU A 155 9.43 4.78 -7.35
N PHE A 156 8.52 4.21 -6.55
CA PHE A 156 7.44 4.98 -5.90
C PHE A 156 7.94 5.91 -4.80
N PHE A 157 9.17 5.71 -4.32
CA PHE A 157 9.83 6.51 -3.29
C PHE A 157 10.66 7.66 -3.85
N LYS A 158 10.75 7.80 -5.17
CA LYS A 158 11.40 8.96 -5.80
C LYS A 158 10.73 10.23 -5.29
N ASP A 159 11.58 11.19 -4.89
CA ASP A 159 11.18 12.47 -4.30
C ASP A 159 10.46 12.38 -2.94
N ARG A 160 10.57 11.24 -2.22
CA ARG A 160 9.97 11.03 -0.88
C ARG A 160 10.98 11.06 0.27
N SER A 161 12.21 11.49 0.00
CA SER A 161 13.27 11.49 1.00
C SER A 161 12.95 12.40 2.19
N LYS A 162 12.28 13.54 1.97
CA LYS A 162 11.85 14.45 3.03
C LYS A 162 10.87 13.80 4.00
N GLU A 163 9.91 13.04 3.49
CA GLU A 163 8.98 12.28 4.33
C GLU A 163 9.71 11.19 5.14
N ILE A 164 10.68 10.50 4.54
CA ILE A 164 11.51 9.51 5.25
C ILE A 164 12.33 10.18 6.36
N ILE A 165 12.99 11.32 6.07
CA ILE A 165 13.74 12.12 7.04
C ILE A 165 12.84 12.59 8.18
N ARG A 166 11.59 12.95 7.89
CA ARG A 166 10.63 13.33 8.93
C ARG A 166 10.38 12.17 9.90
N VAL A 167 10.15 10.96 9.40
CA VAL A 167 9.94 9.78 10.26
C VAL A 167 11.22 9.41 11.04
N LEU A 168 12.41 9.53 10.44
CA LEU A 168 13.68 9.33 11.14
C LEU A 168 13.89 10.31 12.30
N ASN A 169 13.28 11.50 12.24
CA ASN A 169 13.27 12.50 13.30
C ASN A 169 12.08 12.39 14.26
N GLY A 170 11.21 11.39 14.10
CA GLY A 170 10.02 11.20 14.93
C GLY A 170 10.34 11.00 16.41
N LEU A 171 9.37 11.02 17.33
CA LEU A 171 9.63 10.88 18.78
C LEU A 171 9.66 9.43 19.28
N ASN A 172 9.02 8.52 18.56
CA ASN A 172 8.89 7.11 18.89
C ASN A 172 10.13 6.32 18.41
N VAL A 173 10.58 5.33 19.18
CA VAL A 173 11.74 4.52 18.78
C VAL A 173 11.38 3.56 17.65
N ASP A 174 10.17 2.99 17.65
CA ASP A 174 9.71 2.04 16.63
C ASP A 174 9.62 2.70 15.25
N GLU A 175 9.06 3.92 15.17
CA GLU A 175 8.93 4.63 13.89
C GLU A 175 10.30 4.91 13.28
N ARG A 176 11.27 5.32 14.10
CA ARG A 176 12.65 5.54 13.66
C ARG A 176 13.28 4.24 13.18
N ILE A 177 13.12 3.14 13.93
CA ILE A 177 13.62 1.83 13.53
C ILE A 177 13.02 1.40 12.18
N TYR A 178 11.71 1.58 11.97
CA TYR A 178 11.07 1.25 10.70
C TYR A 178 11.58 2.13 9.56
N ALA A 179 11.77 3.42 9.78
CA ALA A 179 12.33 4.32 8.76
C ALA A 179 13.80 3.98 8.44
N ILE A 180 14.61 3.59 9.43
CA ILE A 180 16.00 3.12 9.22
C ILE A 180 16.01 1.85 8.37
N LYS A 181 15.15 0.87 8.69
CA LYS A 181 15.06 -0.38 7.92
C LYS A 181 14.60 -0.14 6.48
N LEU A 182 13.58 0.71 6.30
CA LEU A 182 13.11 1.13 4.98
C LEU A 182 14.24 1.83 4.19
N THR A 183 14.99 2.72 4.84
CA THR A 183 16.12 3.42 4.25
C THR A 183 17.20 2.45 3.76
N ARG A 184 17.54 1.44 4.58
CA ARG A 184 18.47 0.38 4.19
C ARG A 184 17.99 -0.38 2.95
N GLN A 185 16.72 -0.77 2.92
CA GLN A 185 16.12 -1.48 1.77
C GLN A 185 16.12 -0.63 0.50
N LEU A 186 15.77 0.66 0.60
CA LEU A 186 15.81 1.58 -0.55
C LEU A 186 17.24 1.83 -1.02
N ALA A 187 18.22 1.93 -0.11
CA ALA A 187 19.62 2.08 -0.46
C ALA A 187 20.16 0.91 -1.29
N GLU A 188 19.72 -0.31 -0.98
CA GLU A 188 20.06 -1.54 -1.74
C GLU A 188 19.56 -1.48 -3.18
N LYS A 189 18.35 -0.93 -3.40
CA LYS A 189 17.74 -0.86 -4.74
C LYS A 189 18.22 0.36 -5.51
N GLU A 190 18.12 1.55 -4.93
CA GLU A 190 18.49 2.82 -5.56
C GLU A 190 18.95 3.85 -4.51
N TYR A 191 20.26 3.83 -4.19
CA TYR A 191 20.92 4.78 -3.27
C TYR A 191 20.45 6.24 -3.37
N ALA A 192 20.20 6.74 -4.59
CA ALA A 192 19.83 8.15 -4.82
C ALA A 192 18.52 8.55 -4.13
N ILE A 193 17.61 7.60 -3.85
CA ILE A 193 16.33 7.85 -3.18
C ILE A 193 16.53 8.34 -1.74
N VAL A 194 17.58 7.86 -1.07
CA VAL A 194 17.79 8.04 0.38
C VAL A 194 19.18 8.62 0.71
N ALA A 195 19.89 9.15 -0.29
CA ALA A 195 21.26 9.64 -0.11
C ALA A 195 21.34 10.79 0.92
N ASP A 196 20.31 11.62 1.00
CA ASP A 196 20.19 12.75 1.93
C ASP A 196 19.86 12.35 3.38
N THR A 197 19.61 11.06 3.64
CA THR A 197 19.44 10.54 5.02
C THR A 197 20.77 10.30 5.75
N TYR A 198 21.90 10.40 5.04
CA TYR A 198 23.22 9.98 5.55
C TYR A 198 23.61 10.64 6.87
N ASP A 199 23.55 11.98 6.93
CA ASP A 199 23.98 12.74 8.12
C ASP A 199 23.12 12.40 9.34
N LEU A 200 21.82 12.21 9.12
CA LEU A 200 20.88 11.85 10.19
C LEU A 200 21.13 10.42 10.70
N LEU A 201 21.42 9.47 9.82
CA LEU A 201 21.79 8.12 10.22
C LEU A 201 23.13 8.11 10.99
N GLU A 202 24.08 8.97 10.63
CA GLU A 202 25.33 9.12 11.36
C GLU A 202 25.12 9.65 12.77
N ASP A 203 24.32 10.70 12.92
CA ASP A 203 23.94 11.25 14.22
C ASP A 203 23.24 10.19 15.08
N LEU A 204 22.23 9.51 14.52
CA LEU A 204 21.50 8.45 15.22
C LEU A 204 22.44 7.31 15.66
N ARG A 205 23.36 6.87 14.81
CA ARG A 205 24.33 5.80 15.12
C ARG A 205 25.27 6.17 16.25
N LEU A 206 25.72 7.42 16.33
CA LEU A 206 26.74 7.87 17.29
C LEU A 206 26.13 8.32 18.62
N ASN A 207 24.99 9.00 18.57
CA ASN A 207 24.50 9.81 19.68
C ASN A 207 23.21 9.28 20.32
N HIS A 208 22.46 8.38 19.65
CA HIS A 208 21.17 7.95 20.18
C HIS A 208 21.31 7.04 21.43
N PRO A 209 20.51 7.25 22.50
CA PRO A 209 20.63 6.47 23.73
C PRO A 209 20.26 4.98 23.54
N ASP A 210 19.31 4.68 22.66
CA ASP A 210 18.89 3.31 22.37
C ASP A 210 19.94 2.58 21.51
N SER A 211 20.52 1.48 22.04
CA SER A 211 21.56 0.70 21.36
C SER A 211 21.06 -0.06 20.14
N ASN A 212 19.79 -0.50 20.14
CA ASN A 212 19.20 -1.22 19.02
C ASN A 212 19.03 -0.28 17.83
N LEU A 213 18.51 0.93 18.08
CA LEU A 213 18.42 1.98 17.08
C LEU A 213 19.80 2.36 16.52
N ARG A 214 20.82 2.53 17.39
CA ARG A 214 22.21 2.78 16.96
C ARG A 214 22.72 1.67 16.04
N SER A 215 22.48 0.41 16.39
CA SER A 215 22.90 -0.75 15.60
C SER A 215 22.24 -0.76 14.22
N GLU A 216 20.92 -0.56 14.16
CA GLU A 216 20.19 -0.50 12.88
C GLU A 216 20.64 0.69 12.02
N ALA A 217 20.87 1.87 12.63
CA ALA A 217 21.40 3.03 11.92
C ALA A 217 22.79 2.74 11.34
N GLY A 218 23.65 2.04 12.09
CA GLY A 218 24.94 1.53 11.62
C GLY A 218 24.81 0.64 10.40
N PHE A 219 23.92 -0.35 10.43
CA PHE A 219 23.68 -1.22 9.27
C PHE A 219 23.18 -0.46 8.04
N ALA A 220 22.28 0.51 8.22
CA ALA A 220 21.79 1.34 7.12
C ALA A 220 22.92 2.20 6.53
N MET A 221 23.76 2.80 7.38
CA MET A 221 24.93 3.58 6.95
C MET A 221 25.96 2.75 6.18
N ASP A 222 26.29 1.56 6.68
CA ASP A 222 27.26 0.69 6.03
C ASP A 222 26.75 0.30 4.64
N LYS A 223 25.45 0.02 4.51
CA LYS A 223 24.80 -0.22 3.22
C LYS A 223 24.91 0.98 2.28
N LEU A 224 24.64 2.19 2.76
CA LEU A 224 24.81 3.42 1.97
C LEU A 224 26.26 3.60 1.48
N LYS A 225 27.24 3.33 2.35
CA LYS A 225 28.67 3.41 2.01
C LYS A 225 29.10 2.37 0.99
N GLU A 226 28.64 1.13 1.13
CA GLU A 226 28.92 0.05 0.17
C GLU A 226 28.42 0.41 -1.23
N VAL A 227 27.17 0.85 -1.34
CA VAL A 227 26.56 1.18 -2.63
C VAL A 227 27.19 2.44 -3.24
N ALA A 228 27.55 3.43 -2.42
CA ALA A 228 28.28 4.62 -2.89
C ALA A 228 29.67 4.27 -3.47
N LYS A 229 30.40 3.34 -2.85
CA LYS A 229 31.71 2.88 -3.32
C LYS A 229 31.65 2.05 -4.61
N GLN A 230 30.51 1.41 -4.91
CA GLN A 230 30.32 0.61 -6.12
C GLN A 230 29.90 1.44 -7.35
N LYS A 231 29.42 2.68 -7.17
CA LYS A 231 28.97 3.56 -8.26
C LYS A 231 30.00 4.47 -8.97
N PRO A 232 31.32 4.57 -8.63
CA PRO A 232 32.20 5.51 -9.34
C PRO A 232 32.61 5.06 -10.76
N SER A 233 32.16 3.90 -11.27
CA SER A 233 32.60 3.35 -12.57
C SER A 233 31.57 3.43 -13.71
N GLN A 234 30.44 4.14 -13.55
CA GLN A 234 29.57 4.48 -14.68
C GLN A 234 29.41 6.00 -14.83
N ALA A 235 30.53 6.66 -15.16
CA ALA A 235 30.48 7.94 -15.84
C ALA A 235 29.93 7.71 -17.26
N VAL A 236 28.61 7.80 -17.41
CA VAL A 236 27.97 7.85 -18.74
C VAL A 236 28.36 9.17 -19.39
N THR A 237 29.34 9.07 -20.28
CA THR A 237 29.68 10.09 -21.27
C THR A 237 28.40 10.55 -21.99
N PRO A 238 28.14 11.87 -22.12
CA PRO A 238 26.93 12.33 -22.79
C PRO A 238 27.05 12.09 -24.30
N SER A 239 26.40 11.04 -24.80
CA SER A 239 26.18 10.85 -26.24
C SER A 239 25.12 11.84 -26.72
N ILE A 240 25.58 12.97 -27.22
CA ILE A 240 24.82 13.85 -28.10
C ILE A 240 24.51 13.06 -29.38
N LYS A 241 23.23 12.79 -29.67
CA LYS A 241 22.71 12.76 -31.06
C LYS A 241 21.18 12.84 -31.15
N LYS A 242 20.75 14.05 -31.53
CA LYS A 242 19.74 14.45 -32.52
C LYS A 242 18.28 14.01 -32.37
N LYS A 243 17.44 15.05 -32.16
CA LYS A 243 16.05 15.22 -32.60
C LYS A 243 15.76 14.58 -33.96
N GLN A 244 14.70 13.76 -34.04
CA GLN A 244 13.76 13.77 -35.16
C GLN A 244 12.33 13.58 -34.63
N ASN A 245 11.43 14.45 -35.09
CA ASN A 245 10.02 14.52 -34.72
C ASN A 245 9.16 13.60 -35.61
N PRO A 246 7.88 13.35 -35.23
CA PRO A 246 7.12 12.16 -35.59
C PRO A 246 6.25 12.35 -36.85
N ARG A 247 5.95 11.26 -37.56
CA ARG A 247 4.76 11.17 -38.41
C ARG A 247 4.12 9.78 -38.37
N HIS A 248 2.85 9.81 -37.97
CA HIS A 248 1.73 8.90 -38.19
C HIS A 248 1.93 7.56 -38.90
N LEU A 249 1.35 6.51 -38.30
CA LEU A 249 0.47 5.58 -39.00
C LEU A 249 -0.57 4.99 -38.00
N ILE A 250 -1.83 5.39 -38.17
CA ILE A 250 -3.00 4.77 -37.56
C ILE A 250 -3.52 3.69 -38.52
N LYS A 251 -3.74 2.49 -37.99
CA LYS A 251 -4.69 1.40 -38.33
C LYS A 251 -3.99 0.09 -37.92
N LYS A 252 -4.59 -0.87 -37.22
CA LYS A 252 -5.98 -1.29 -37.11
C LYS A 252 -6.09 -2.19 -35.87
N ARG A 253 -7.27 -2.16 -35.26
CA ARG A 253 -7.85 -3.07 -34.27
C ARG A 253 -7.31 -4.52 -34.36
N ALA A 254 -6.73 -5.02 -33.28
CA ALA A 254 -6.57 -6.44 -33.00
C ALA A 254 -6.99 -6.66 -31.54
N GLU A 255 -7.80 -7.70 -31.34
CA GLU A 255 -8.43 -8.09 -30.09
C GLU A 255 -7.36 -8.25 -29.00
N MET A 256 -7.56 -7.54 -27.87
CA MET A 256 -6.80 -7.78 -26.64
C MET A 256 -7.13 -9.19 -26.16
N SER A 257 -6.19 -10.12 -26.34
CA SER A 257 -6.22 -11.38 -25.61
C SER A 257 -5.81 -11.10 -24.17
N ASP A 258 -6.68 -11.47 -23.23
CA ASP A 258 -6.47 -11.36 -21.77
C ASP A 258 -5.31 -12.25 -21.24
N ASN A 259 -4.54 -12.90 -22.11
CA ASN A 259 -3.49 -13.85 -21.75
C ASN A 259 -2.07 -13.23 -21.67
N LEU A 260 -1.86 -12.00 -22.17
CA LEU A 260 -0.53 -11.37 -22.10
C LEU A 260 -0.20 -10.78 -20.72
N PHE A 261 -1.20 -10.51 -19.88
CA PHE A 261 -1.01 -9.93 -18.55
C PHE A 261 -0.94 -10.96 -17.42
N SER A 262 -1.47 -12.17 -17.59
CA SER A 262 -1.35 -13.21 -16.55
C SER A 262 0.08 -13.69 -16.39
N GLU A 263 0.82 -13.86 -17.49
CA GLU A 263 2.24 -14.26 -17.45
C GLU A 263 3.16 -13.16 -16.89
N LEU A 264 2.81 -11.88 -17.07
CA LEU A 264 3.54 -10.77 -16.44
C LEU A 264 3.23 -10.63 -14.94
N SER A 265 2.05 -11.05 -14.48
CA SER A 265 1.69 -11.05 -13.06
C SER A 265 2.48 -12.08 -12.24
N GLU A 266 2.87 -13.21 -12.85
CA GLU A 266 3.75 -14.20 -12.22
C GLU A 266 5.22 -13.73 -12.17
N LEU A 267 5.64 -12.84 -13.08
CA LEU A 267 6.98 -12.27 -13.15
C LEU A 267 7.22 -11.10 -12.17
N MET A 268 6.16 -10.52 -11.61
CA MET A 268 6.23 -9.38 -10.68
C MET A 268 5.59 -9.62 -9.32
N ALA A 269 5.07 -10.83 -9.07
CA ALA A 269 4.66 -11.22 -7.73
C ALA A 269 5.89 -11.17 -6.79
N PRO A 270 5.82 -10.45 -5.65
CA PRO A 270 6.95 -10.37 -4.74
C PRO A 270 7.41 -11.77 -4.35
N ASP A 271 8.72 -12.02 -4.37
CA ASP A 271 9.27 -13.35 -4.06
C ASP A 271 8.72 -13.79 -2.70
N LYS A 272 8.04 -14.95 -2.69
CA LYS A 272 7.48 -15.52 -1.45
C LYS A 272 8.54 -15.64 -0.36
N LYS A 273 9.81 -15.85 -0.72
CA LYS A 273 10.93 -15.86 0.23
C LYS A 273 11.22 -14.47 0.81
N GLU A 274 11.17 -13.43 -0.01
CA GLU A 274 11.38 -12.04 0.42
C GLU A 274 10.23 -11.56 1.32
N ILE A 275 8.97 -11.84 0.94
CA ILE A 275 7.80 -11.55 1.80
C ILE A 275 7.91 -12.31 3.12
N LYS A 276 8.29 -13.60 3.08
CA LYS A 276 8.45 -14.42 4.28
C LYS A 276 9.57 -13.88 5.17
N ALA A 277 10.71 -13.48 4.60
CA ALA A 277 11.81 -12.88 5.34
C ALA A 277 11.41 -11.54 5.98
N ILE A 278 10.64 -10.71 5.27
CA ILE A 278 10.07 -9.47 5.82
C ILE A 278 9.14 -9.80 7.00
N LEU A 279 8.18 -10.72 6.82
CA LEU A 279 7.24 -11.12 7.87
C LEU A 279 7.94 -11.74 9.09
N GLU A 280 8.96 -12.56 8.88
CA GLU A 280 9.76 -13.16 9.96
C GLU A 280 10.59 -12.10 10.69
N GLY A 281 11.24 -11.19 9.96
CA GLY A 281 12.00 -10.07 10.52
C GLY A 281 11.15 -9.04 11.26
N MET A 282 9.84 -9.03 11.01
CA MET A 282 8.84 -8.19 11.70
C MET A 282 8.08 -8.93 12.81
N ASN A 283 8.41 -10.20 13.08
CA ASN A 283 7.64 -11.07 13.99
C ASN A 283 6.15 -11.20 13.65
N LEU A 284 5.78 -11.00 12.38
CA LEU A 284 4.41 -11.11 11.85
C LEU A 284 4.14 -12.49 11.25
N LYS A 285 4.72 -13.55 11.85
CA LYS A 285 4.61 -14.93 11.34
C LYS A 285 3.17 -15.42 11.19
N HIS A 286 2.23 -14.87 11.96
CA HIS A 286 0.80 -15.16 11.89
C HIS A 286 0.14 -14.73 10.57
N LEU A 287 0.79 -13.86 9.78
CA LEU A 287 0.31 -13.46 8.44
C LEU A 287 0.83 -14.38 7.33
N ILE A 288 1.71 -15.33 7.65
CA ILE A 288 2.17 -16.36 6.71
C ILE A 288 1.07 -17.42 6.62
N VAL A 289 0.24 -17.34 5.58
CA VAL A 289 -0.76 -18.39 5.31
C VAL A 289 -0.05 -19.60 4.69
N CYS A 290 0.23 -20.61 5.50
CA CYS A 290 0.63 -21.93 5.00
C CYS A 290 -0.57 -22.55 4.27
N LYS A 291 -0.49 -22.65 2.95
CA LYS A 291 -1.27 -23.62 2.18
C LYS A 291 -0.41 -24.85 1.96
#